data_AF-A0A7K3DXS5-F1
#
_entry.id   AF-A0A7K3DXS5-F1
#
_cell.length_a   1.000
_cell.length_b   1.000
_cell.length_c   1.000
_cell.angle_alpha   90.00
_cell.angle_beta   90.00
_cell.angle_gamma   90.00
#
_symmetry.space_group_name_H-M   'P 1'
#
loop_
_entity.id
_entity.type
_entity.pdbx_description
1 polymer ?
#
loop_
_entity_poly.entity_id
_entity_poly.type
_entity_poly.pdbx_seq_one_letter_code
_entity_poly.pdbx_strand_id
1 'polypeptide(L)'
;MSVTETGRAVRRSGAARAGEALIAAVAAVSWAFIGMVGVAALGLHLLGADATGSLGPMTAAAVALGVGGRVAPSGDVSAFGLDGAEARTAVSVTPLGVGLTGALLLSWFFLRSLRTAEVEVRAGELAARAGTVAALFLGLLGGLARAGHDLITIDGTKPGLGGIPDNGGLPGDLGDRLPDGVGGLLPDRLGDLAGAKASVGFTVQTGPTLAGGAVFVAGVLVLALLASRRTPLPRALAPLHRLVRPAVSSLVLVLLLAVAAGLVAAVSASLGDGSARRIAGAALLGAPNGVWLGVPVGLFVPWDGTATGELARLLPDPLEQLLRMSGDEPVTVGRLAALDGRVWLLPVAAALMMLCAGVLTAVRTPRRGHGAPAFAGHCALRLGVPAALALPLLVRLTDLSAGASLSVLGLDAFGA
;
A
#
# COMPACT_ATOMS: atom_id res chain seq x y z
N MET A 1 -1.28 -57.87 -6.41
CA MET A 1 -1.47 -56.43 -6.18
C MET A 1 -2.89 -56.08 -6.61
N SER A 2 -3.81 -55.97 -5.66
CA SER A 2 -5.25 -55.84 -5.93
C SER A 2 -5.67 -54.38 -6.10
N VAL A 3 -6.77 -54.14 -6.82
CA VAL A 3 -7.34 -52.81 -7.13
C VAL A 3 -7.49 -51.91 -5.88
N THR A 4 -7.67 -52.52 -4.70
CA THR A 4 -7.78 -51.83 -3.40
C THR A 4 -6.45 -51.31 -2.85
N GLU A 5 -5.31 -51.96 -3.15
CA GLU A 5 -3.98 -51.46 -2.79
C GLU A 5 -3.59 -50.23 -3.64
N THR A 6 -3.88 -50.28 -4.94
CA THR A 6 -3.69 -49.13 -5.84
C THR A 6 -4.55 -47.94 -5.45
N GLY A 7 -5.80 -48.16 -5.04
CA GLY A 7 -6.68 -47.08 -4.55
C GLY A 7 -6.17 -46.42 -3.26
N ARG A 8 -5.60 -47.19 -2.32
CA ARG A 8 -4.99 -46.62 -1.10
C ARG A 8 -3.69 -45.88 -1.38
N ALA A 9 -2.84 -46.39 -2.26
CA ALA A 9 -1.59 -45.74 -2.64
C ALA A 9 -1.85 -44.37 -3.32
N VAL A 10 -2.81 -44.32 -4.24
CA VAL A 10 -3.23 -43.07 -4.89
C VAL A 10 -3.78 -42.06 -3.87
N ARG A 11 -4.65 -42.49 -2.94
CA ARG A 11 -5.16 -41.61 -1.87
C ARG A 11 -4.07 -41.08 -0.94
N ARG A 12 -3.10 -41.91 -0.54
CA ARG A 12 -1.97 -41.48 0.31
C ARG A 12 -1.09 -40.47 -0.41
N SER A 13 -0.82 -40.66 -1.70
CA SER A 13 -0.07 -39.70 -2.50
C SER A 13 -0.79 -38.35 -2.66
N GLY A 14 -2.11 -38.36 -2.82
CA GLY A 14 -2.93 -37.14 -2.88
C GLY A 14 -2.96 -36.38 -1.55
N ALA A 15 -3.08 -37.08 -0.43
CA ALA A 15 -3.07 -36.47 0.90
C ALA A 15 -1.72 -35.84 1.26
N ALA A 16 -0.60 -36.51 0.94
CA ALA A 16 0.74 -35.96 1.14
C ALA A 16 0.96 -34.66 0.33
N ARG A 17 0.55 -34.65 -0.94
CA ARG A 17 0.62 -33.47 -1.81
C ARG A 17 -0.24 -32.30 -1.31
N ALA A 18 -1.44 -32.60 -0.79
CA ALA A 18 -2.30 -31.58 -0.17
C ALA A 18 -1.66 -31.00 1.11
N GLY A 19 -1.02 -31.84 1.92
CA GLY A 19 -0.26 -31.41 3.10
C GLY A 19 0.90 -30.49 2.76
N GLU A 20 1.71 -30.84 1.77
CA GLU A 20 2.82 -30.00 1.29
C GLU A 20 2.33 -28.66 0.73
N ALA A 21 1.25 -28.67 -0.05
CA ALA A 21 0.63 -27.47 -0.58
C ALA A 21 0.12 -26.55 0.55
N LEU A 22 -0.50 -27.12 1.59
CA LEU A 22 -0.97 -26.37 2.75
C LEU A 22 0.18 -25.76 3.54
N ILE A 23 1.23 -26.53 3.86
CA ILE A 23 2.41 -26.03 4.59
C ILE A 23 3.07 -24.88 3.82
N ALA A 24 3.23 -25.04 2.50
CA ALA A 24 3.80 -24.00 1.66
C ALA A 24 2.90 -22.75 1.58
N ALA A 25 1.58 -22.93 1.56
CA ALA A 25 0.63 -21.81 1.58
C ALA A 25 0.65 -21.06 2.91
N VAL A 26 0.69 -21.79 4.04
CA VAL A 26 0.86 -21.21 5.38
C VAL A 26 2.17 -20.43 5.44
N ALA A 27 3.30 -21.03 5.02
CA ALA A 27 4.58 -20.34 5.00
C ALA A 27 4.54 -19.07 4.12
N ALA A 28 3.95 -19.13 2.93
CA ALA A 28 3.85 -17.99 2.03
C ALA A 28 3.06 -16.84 2.64
N VAL A 29 1.90 -17.13 3.23
CA VAL A 29 1.03 -16.14 3.86
C VAL A 29 1.67 -15.59 5.14
N SER A 30 2.21 -16.44 6.02
CA SER A 30 2.88 -16.01 7.25
C SER A 30 4.05 -15.09 6.97
N TRP A 31 4.95 -15.46 6.04
CA TRP A 31 6.09 -14.60 5.69
C TRP A 31 5.65 -13.28 5.05
N ALA A 32 4.63 -13.30 4.18
CA ALA A 32 4.10 -12.09 3.59
C ALA A 32 3.56 -11.13 4.66
N PHE A 33 2.76 -11.62 5.61
CA PHE A 33 2.23 -10.78 6.70
C PHE A 33 3.32 -10.31 7.66
N ILE A 34 4.29 -11.15 8.03
CA ILE A 34 5.43 -10.74 8.86
C ILE A 34 6.20 -9.61 8.17
N GLY A 35 6.46 -9.73 6.86
CA GLY A 35 7.13 -8.68 6.10
C GLY A 35 6.32 -7.39 6.03
N MET A 36 5.02 -7.48 5.74
CA MET A 36 4.12 -6.32 5.70
C MET A 36 4.05 -5.60 7.06
N VAL A 37 3.83 -6.34 8.14
CA VAL A 37 3.78 -5.80 9.51
C VAL A 37 5.13 -5.20 9.90
N GLY A 38 6.24 -5.89 9.61
CA GLY A 38 7.58 -5.40 9.92
C GLY A 38 7.91 -4.10 9.21
N VAL A 39 7.60 -4.00 7.91
CA VAL A 39 7.80 -2.79 7.10
C VAL A 39 6.89 -1.66 7.56
N ALA A 40 5.62 -1.95 7.85
CA ALA A 40 4.67 -0.97 8.39
C ALA A 40 5.13 -0.44 9.75
N ALA A 41 5.48 -1.33 10.68
CA ALA A 41 5.90 -0.97 12.04
C ALA A 41 7.19 -0.17 12.02
N LEU A 42 8.18 -0.62 11.25
CA LEU A 42 9.44 0.08 11.10
C LEU A 42 9.24 1.44 10.44
N GLY A 43 8.46 1.53 9.37
CA GLY A 43 8.19 2.79 8.67
C GLY A 43 7.50 3.82 9.58
N LEU A 44 6.47 3.39 10.32
CA LEU A 44 5.74 4.23 11.27
C LEU A 44 6.61 4.66 12.46
N HIS A 45 7.42 3.75 13.01
CA HIS A 45 8.37 4.09 14.09
C HIS A 45 9.43 5.09 13.61
N LEU A 46 9.96 4.91 12.40
CA LEU A 46 10.92 5.84 11.81
C LEU A 46 10.29 7.24 11.55
N LEU A 47 8.99 7.29 11.30
CA LEU A 47 8.22 8.53 11.21
C LEU A 47 7.87 9.16 12.58
N GLY A 48 8.08 8.44 13.68
CA GLY A 48 7.76 8.89 15.04
C GLY A 48 6.28 8.75 15.40
N ALA A 49 5.52 7.92 14.68
CA ALA A 49 4.10 7.72 14.93
C ALA A 49 3.81 7.10 16.30
N ASP A 50 4.79 6.37 16.85
CA ASP A 50 4.77 5.77 18.19
C ASP A 50 4.78 6.79 19.33
N ALA A 51 5.22 8.02 19.08
CA ALA A 51 5.11 9.11 20.05
C ALA A 51 3.65 9.60 20.21
N THR A 52 2.81 9.36 19.19
CA THR A 52 1.45 9.90 19.10
C THR A 52 0.34 8.85 19.23
N GLY A 53 0.68 7.56 19.19
CA GLY A 53 -0.31 6.50 19.36
C GLY A 53 0.29 5.09 19.33
N SER A 54 -0.59 4.09 19.47
CA SER A 54 -0.17 2.69 19.55
C SER A 54 0.19 2.13 18.16
N LEU A 55 1.39 1.55 18.05
CA LEU A 55 1.87 0.95 16.79
C LEU A 55 1.00 -0.23 16.33
N GLY A 56 0.34 -0.97 17.22
CA GLY A 56 -0.47 -2.14 16.87
C GLY A 56 -1.61 -1.81 15.88
N PRO A 57 -2.59 -0.96 16.26
CA PRO A 57 -3.66 -0.54 15.36
C PRO A 57 -3.16 0.21 14.12
N MET A 58 -2.16 1.08 14.25
CA MET A 58 -1.61 1.83 13.11
C MET A 58 -0.96 0.91 12.06
N THR A 59 -0.24 -0.12 12.50
CA THR A 59 0.35 -1.11 11.60
C THR A 59 -0.71 -1.99 10.95
N ALA A 60 -1.75 -2.39 11.69
CA ALA A 60 -2.88 -3.11 11.12
C ALA A 60 -3.60 -2.29 10.04
N ALA A 61 -3.83 -1.00 10.29
CA ALA A 61 -4.40 -0.07 9.31
C ALA A 61 -3.50 0.11 8.10
N ALA A 62 -2.18 0.27 8.28
CA ALA A 62 -1.22 0.38 7.19
C ALA A 62 -1.16 -0.89 6.33
N VAL A 63 -1.24 -2.08 6.93
CA VAL A 63 -1.33 -3.36 6.21
C VAL A 63 -2.65 -3.46 5.44
N ALA A 64 -3.78 -3.10 6.06
CA ALA A 64 -5.09 -3.10 5.41
C ALA A 64 -5.12 -2.14 4.20
N LEU A 65 -4.62 -0.92 4.34
CA LEU A 65 -4.48 0.04 3.24
C LEU A 65 -3.53 -0.48 2.17
N GLY A 66 -2.38 -1.06 2.58
CA GLY A 66 -1.35 -1.59 1.67
C GLY A 66 -1.84 -2.71 0.75
N VAL A 67 -2.88 -3.45 1.17
CA VAL A 67 -3.53 -4.49 0.33
C VAL A 67 -4.78 -3.98 -0.40
N GLY A 68 -5.00 -2.66 -0.42
CA GLY A 68 -6.13 -2.03 -1.10
C GLY A 68 -7.44 -2.00 -0.30
N GLY A 69 -7.37 -2.17 1.02
CA GLY A 69 -8.51 -2.04 1.92
C GLY A 69 -8.88 -0.58 2.22
N ARG A 70 -9.98 -0.40 2.94
CA ARG A 70 -10.49 0.92 3.32
C ARG A 70 -10.52 1.06 4.84
N VAL A 71 -9.96 2.15 5.32
CA VAL A 71 -9.92 2.53 6.73
C VAL A 71 -10.66 3.84 6.88
N ALA A 72 -11.67 3.88 7.74
CA ALA A 72 -12.39 5.10 8.08
C ALA A 72 -11.92 5.61 9.45
N PRO A 73 -11.58 6.90 9.59
CA PRO A 73 -11.38 7.48 10.91
C PRO A 73 -12.70 7.40 11.68
N SER A 74 -12.67 6.84 12.88
CA SER A 74 -13.81 6.77 13.79
C SER A 74 -13.43 7.54 15.05
N GLY A 75 -13.93 8.76 15.19
CA GLY A 75 -13.81 9.53 16.42
C GLY A 75 -15.14 10.19 16.71
N ASP A 76 -15.65 9.98 17.93
CA ASP A 76 -16.82 10.71 18.42
C ASP A 76 -16.32 12.07 18.93
N VAL A 77 -16.50 13.12 18.13
CA VAL A 77 -16.09 14.51 18.46
C VAL A 77 -17.15 15.26 19.26
N SER A 78 -18.07 14.53 19.91
CA SER A 78 -19.10 15.07 20.80
C SER A 78 -18.54 15.91 21.95
N ALA A 79 -17.28 15.69 22.38
CA ALA A 79 -16.59 16.51 23.38
C ALA A 79 -16.23 17.95 22.91
N PHE A 80 -16.30 18.24 21.60
CA PHE A 80 -16.06 19.58 21.05
C PHE A 80 -17.36 20.35 20.74
N GLY A 81 -18.52 19.87 21.21
CA GLY A 81 -19.80 20.56 21.01
C GLY A 81 -20.30 20.56 19.58
N LEU A 82 -19.81 19.62 18.76
CA LEU A 82 -20.26 19.41 17.39
C LEU A 82 -21.05 18.10 17.35
N ASP A 83 -22.38 18.21 17.31
CA ASP A 83 -23.25 17.06 17.04
C ASP A 83 -22.91 16.49 15.65
N GLY A 84 -22.37 15.28 15.62
CA GLY A 84 -22.36 14.44 14.42
C GLY A 84 -21.52 14.91 13.23
N ALA A 85 -20.54 15.80 13.42
CA ALA A 85 -19.59 16.14 12.36
C ALA A 85 -18.54 15.02 12.22
N GLU A 86 -18.96 13.93 11.56
CA GLU A 86 -18.14 12.83 11.08
C GLU A 86 -16.95 13.43 10.32
N ALA A 87 -15.79 13.53 10.97
CA ALA A 87 -14.57 14.08 10.38
C ALA A 87 -14.02 13.11 9.32
N ARG A 88 -14.68 13.06 8.16
CA ARG A 88 -14.26 12.32 6.97
C ARG A 88 -13.09 13.04 6.33
N THR A 89 -11.94 13.03 7.00
CA THR A 89 -10.65 13.29 6.36
C THR A 89 -10.15 11.97 5.79
N ALA A 90 -10.76 11.53 4.69
CA ALA A 90 -10.32 10.34 3.96
C ALA A 90 -9.11 10.73 3.10
N VAL A 91 -7.97 11.00 3.75
CA VAL A 91 -6.69 11.05 3.05
C VAL A 91 -6.25 9.61 2.85
N SER A 92 -6.64 9.00 1.73
CA SER A 92 -6.28 7.61 1.42
C SER A 92 -4.92 7.59 0.72
N VAL A 93 -3.83 7.64 1.50
CA VAL A 93 -2.50 7.28 0.98
C VAL A 93 -2.28 5.80 1.22
N THR A 94 -2.34 5.00 0.17
CA THR A 94 -2.01 3.57 0.25
C THR A 94 -0.49 3.40 0.40
N PRO A 95 0.03 2.80 1.48
CA PRO A 95 1.46 2.58 1.64
C PRO A 95 1.92 1.41 0.74
N LEU A 96 2.27 1.71 -0.52
CA LEU A 96 2.62 0.67 -1.49
C LEU A 96 3.91 -0.05 -1.11
N GLY A 97 4.78 0.51 -0.26
CA GLY A 97 5.93 -0.19 0.32
C GLY A 97 5.52 -1.44 1.10
N VAL A 98 4.44 -1.34 1.87
CA VAL A 98 3.88 -2.47 2.63
C VAL A 98 3.30 -3.50 1.65
N GLY A 99 2.43 -3.07 0.74
CA GLY A 99 1.84 -3.95 -0.28
C GLY A 99 2.88 -4.64 -1.16
N LEU A 100 3.91 -3.93 -1.61
CA LEU A 100 5.00 -4.48 -2.43
C LEU A 100 5.80 -5.54 -1.68
N THR A 101 6.10 -5.31 -0.40
CA THR A 101 6.78 -6.30 0.45
C THR A 101 5.98 -7.58 0.56
N GLY A 102 4.68 -7.47 0.84
CA GLY A 102 3.76 -8.60 0.87
C GLY A 102 3.71 -9.33 -0.47
N ALA A 103 3.61 -8.59 -1.58
CA ALA A 103 3.57 -9.14 -2.92
C ALA A 103 4.84 -9.93 -3.27
N LEU A 104 6.02 -9.41 -2.95
CA LEU A 104 7.31 -10.05 -3.24
C LEU A 104 7.49 -11.35 -2.44
N LEU A 105 7.22 -11.33 -1.14
CA LEU A 105 7.32 -12.51 -0.29
C LEU A 105 6.31 -13.58 -0.69
N LEU A 106 5.04 -13.20 -0.87
CA LEU A 106 3.98 -14.10 -1.28
C LEU A 106 4.30 -14.76 -2.63
N SER A 107 4.75 -13.96 -3.61
CA SER A 107 5.19 -14.44 -4.92
C SER A 107 6.37 -15.40 -4.80
N TRP A 108 7.37 -15.08 -4.00
CA TRP A 108 8.58 -15.90 -3.87
C TRP A 108 8.28 -17.28 -3.30
N PHE A 109 7.54 -17.35 -2.19
CA PHE A 109 7.18 -18.63 -1.56
C PHE A 109 6.19 -19.43 -2.40
N PHE A 110 5.21 -18.78 -3.03
CA PHE A 110 4.27 -19.45 -3.94
C PHE A 110 5.01 -20.07 -5.14
N LEU A 111 5.88 -19.29 -5.81
CA LEU A 111 6.67 -19.80 -6.94
C LEU A 111 7.71 -20.83 -6.50
N ARG A 112 8.18 -20.80 -5.26
CA ARG A 112 9.05 -21.84 -4.69
C ARG A 112 8.27 -23.15 -4.52
N SER A 113 7.06 -23.09 -3.97
CA SER A 113 6.15 -24.24 -3.84
C SER A 113 5.86 -24.94 -5.18
N LEU A 114 5.68 -24.15 -6.25
CA LEU A 114 5.44 -24.69 -7.60
C LEU A 114 6.71 -25.29 -8.24
N ARG A 115 7.90 -24.79 -7.88
CA ARG A 115 9.18 -25.31 -8.41
C ARG A 115 9.60 -26.63 -7.75
N THR A 116 9.13 -26.89 -6.53
CA THR A 116 9.32 -28.16 -5.83
C THR A 116 8.28 -29.21 -6.21
N ALA A 117 7.16 -28.79 -6.82
CA ALA A 117 6.16 -29.68 -7.40
C ALA A 117 6.67 -30.30 -8.72
N GLU A 118 6.17 -31.50 -9.05
CA GLU A 118 6.57 -32.30 -10.22
C GLU A 118 6.57 -31.54 -11.56
N VAL A 119 7.20 -32.15 -12.58
CA VAL A 119 7.51 -31.57 -13.91
C VAL A 119 6.27 -31.03 -14.66
N GLU A 120 5.05 -31.49 -14.35
CA GLU A 120 3.80 -30.96 -14.90
C GLU A 120 2.69 -30.80 -13.85
N VAL A 121 2.33 -29.56 -13.52
CA VAL A 121 1.22 -29.23 -12.61
C VAL A 121 -0.10 -29.19 -13.41
N ARG A 122 -1.08 -30.00 -12.99
CA ARG A 122 -2.45 -29.94 -13.56
C ARG A 122 -3.12 -28.61 -13.21
N ALA A 123 -3.98 -28.10 -14.09
CA ALA A 123 -4.71 -26.85 -13.84
C ALA A 123 -5.50 -26.85 -12.52
N GLY A 124 -6.12 -27.99 -12.16
CA GLY A 124 -6.82 -28.15 -10.88
C GLY A 124 -5.90 -28.09 -9.66
N GLU A 125 -4.66 -28.58 -9.76
CA GLU A 125 -3.69 -28.47 -8.67
C GLU A 125 -3.18 -27.04 -8.50
N LEU A 126 -2.90 -26.34 -9.61
CA LEU A 126 -2.54 -24.93 -9.57
C LEU A 126 -3.65 -24.08 -8.96
N ALA A 127 -4.91 -24.31 -9.38
CA ALA A 127 -6.07 -23.63 -8.84
C ALA A 127 -6.26 -23.94 -7.35
N ALA A 128 -6.06 -25.19 -6.92
CA ALA A 128 -6.13 -25.57 -5.51
C ALA A 128 -5.05 -24.84 -4.69
N ARG A 129 -3.78 -24.85 -5.12
CA ARG A 129 -2.68 -24.15 -4.43
C ARG A 129 -2.93 -22.64 -4.35
N ALA A 130 -3.32 -22.01 -5.46
CA ALA A 130 -3.65 -20.59 -5.49
C ALA A 130 -4.85 -20.27 -4.60
N GLY A 131 -5.89 -21.10 -4.64
CA GLY A 131 -7.08 -20.98 -3.81
C GLY A 131 -6.78 -21.13 -2.31
N THR A 132 -5.91 -22.07 -1.92
CA THR A 132 -5.48 -22.22 -0.53
C THR A 132 -4.70 -21.00 -0.04
N VAL A 133 -3.77 -20.46 -0.85
CA VAL A 133 -3.05 -19.22 -0.52
C VAL A 133 -4.02 -18.05 -0.37
N ALA A 134 -4.95 -17.87 -1.32
CA ALA A 134 -5.93 -16.80 -1.26
C ALA A 134 -6.85 -16.92 -0.04
N ALA A 135 -7.35 -18.11 0.26
CA ALA A 135 -8.21 -18.36 1.43
C ALA A 135 -7.48 -18.08 2.74
N LEU A 136 -6.24 -18.54 2.90
CA LEU A 136 -5.42 -18.27 4.10
C LEU A 136 -5.08 -16.79 4.23
N PHE A 137 -4.75 -16.12 3.11
CA PHE A 137 -4.46 -14.69 3.10
C PHE A 137 -5.67 -13.87 3.53
N LEU A 138 -6.85 -14.16 2.98
CA LEU A 138 -8.11 -13.50 3.33
C LEU A 138 -8.55 -13.83 4.75
N GLY A 139 -8.35 -15.06 5.22
CA GLY A 139 -8.63 -15.46 6.59
C GLY A 139 -7.78 -14.68 7.60
N LEU A 140 -6.48 -14.53 7.33
CA LEU A 140 -5.58 -13.75 8.18
C LEU A 140 -5.87 -12.25 8.11
N LEU A 141 -6.17 -11.72 6.91
CA LEU A 141 -6.57 -10.32 6.73
C LEU A 141 -7.89 -10.01 7.46
N GLY A 142 -8.87 -10.91 7.37
CA GLY A 142 -10.14 -10.81 8.09
C GLY A 142 -9.96 -10.91 9.61
N GLY A 143 -9.07 -11.80 10.07
CA GLY A 143 -8.67 -11.89 11.47
C GLY A 143 -8.04 -10.59 11.97
N LEU A 144 -7.15 -9.97 11.19
CA LEU A 144 -6.53 -8.68 11.52
C LEU A 144 -7.55 -7.54 11.51
N ALA A 145 -8.46 -7.50 10.53
CA ALA A 145 -9.53 -6.50 10.47
C ALA A 145 -10.48 -6.60 11.67
N ARG A 146 -10.82 -7.82 12.08
CA ARG A 146 -11.66 -8.06 13.27
C ARG A 146 -10.93 -7.71 14.56
N ALA A 147 -9.68 -8.14 14.72
CA ALA A 147 -8.86 -7.79 15.87
C ALA A 147 -8.70 -6.26 15.99
N GLY A 148 -8.53 -5.57 14.86
CA GLY A 148 -8.52 -4.10 14.82
C GLY A 148 -9.82 -3.49 15.34
N HIS A 149 -10.98 -4.05 14.98
CA HIS A 149 -12.27 -3.58 15.48
C HIS A 149 -12.43 -3.75 17.00
N ASP A 150 -11.92 -4.85 17.56
CA ASP A 150 -12.02 -5.18 18.99
C ASP A 150 -10.94 -4.46 19.85
N LEU A 151 -9.82 -3.99 19.26
CA LEU A 151 -8.69 -3.34 19.96
C LEU A 151 -8.79 -1.80 20.05
N ILE A 152 -9.78 -1.17 19.42
CA ILE A 152 -9.91 0.31 19.37
C ILE A 152 -10.57 0.90 20.64
N THR A 153 -11.06 0.06 21.55
CA THR A 153 -11.40 0.49 22.91
C THR A 153 -10.13 0.63 23.76
N ILE A 154 -9.39 1.72 23.56
CA ILE A 154 -8.30 2.08 24.47
C ILE A 154 -8.91 2.54 25.79
N ASP A 155 -8.73 1.75 26.83
CA ASP A 155 -8.93 2.18 28.20
C ASP A 155 -7.81 3.10 28.64
N GLY A 156 -8.14 4.38 28.84
CA GLY A 156 -7.24 5.43 29.33
C GLY A 156 -6.82 5.30 30.80
N THR A 157 -6.91 4.12 31.40
CA THR A 157 -6.66 3.91 32.84
C THR A 157 -5.27 3.35 33.16
N LYS A 158 -4.31 3.38 32.22
CA LYS A 158 -2.90 3.06 32.52
C LYS A 158 -2.04 4.33 32.51
N PRO A 159 -1.65 4.85 33.69
CA PRO A 159 -1.00 6.14 33.84
C PRO A 159 0.51 6.04 33.56
N GLY A 160 0.99 6.87 32.64
CA GLY A 160 2.40 7.11 32.35
C GLY A 160 2.81 8.57 32.57
N LEU A 161 2.10 9.28 33.44
CA LEU A 161 2.39 10.67 33.85
C LEU A 161 2.47 10.69 35.38
N GLY A 162 3.61 10.29 35.92
CA GLY A 162 3.95 10.60 37.31
C GLY A 162 4.23 12.10 37.43
N GLY A 163 3.33 12.85 38.07
CA GLY A 163 3.62 14.24 38.44
C GLY A 163 2.47 15.25 38.37
N ILE A 164 1.20 14.85 38.41
CA ILE A 164 0.09 15.79 38.62
C ILE A 164 -0.53 15.50 39.99
N PRO A 165 -0.52 16.45 40.94
CA PRO A 165 -1.21 16.30 42.22
C PRO A 165 -2.69 16.04 42.01
N ASP A 166 -3.23 15.07 42.74
CA ASP A 166 -4.63 14.59 42.67
C ASP A 166 -5.63 15.56 43.35
N ASN A 167 -5.35 16.86 43.31
CA ASN A 167 -6.22 17.90 43.81
C ASN A 167 -6.23 19.08 42.86
N GLY A 168 -7.26 19.15 42.02
CA GLY A 168 -7.49 20.22 41.04
C GLY A 168 -7.75 21.60 41.67
N GLY A 169 -6.73 22.17 42.31
CA GLY A 169 -6.72 23.55 42.78
C GLY A 169 -5.93 24.43 41.83
N LEU A 170 -6.58 25.47 41.30
CA LEU A 170 -5.88 26.61 40.70
C LEU A 170 -4.93 27.22 41.74
N PRO A 171 -3.71 27.65 41.36
CA PRO A 171 -2.88 28.46 42.26
C PRO A 171 -3.66 29.70 42.68
N GLY A 172 -3.77 29.91 43.99
CA GLY A 172 -4.71 30.84 44.66
C GLY A 172 -4.56 32.34 44.35
N ASP A 173 -3.77 32.71 43.33
CA ASP A 173 -3.52 34.11 42.95
C ASP A 173 -4.26 34.53 41.65
N LEU A 174 -5.04 33.61 41.06
CA LEU A 174 -5.82 33.85 39.83
C LEU A 174 -7.35 33.80 40.05
N GLY A 175 -7.82 33.27 41.18
CA GLY A 175 -9.25 33.18 41.50
C GLY A 175 -9.89 34.55 41.82
N ASP A 176 -9.13 35.43 42.45
CA ASP A 176 -9.64 36.71 42.97
C ASP A 176 -9.71 37.83 41.89
N ARG A 177 -9.27 37.54 40.65
CA ARG A 177 -9.27 38.50 39.53
C ARG A 177 -10.36 38.27 38.48
N LEU A 178 -11.23 37.29 38.69
CA LEU A 178 -12.31 36.95 37.78
C LEU A 178 -13.65 37.49 38.34
N PRO A 179 -14.50 38.12 37.51
CA PRO A 179 -15.80 38.59 37.96
C PRO A 179 -16.69 37.42 38.40
N ASP A 180 -17.48 37.67 39.44
CA ASP A 180 -18.39 36.70 40.08
C ASP A 180 -19.25 35.99 39.03
N GLY A 181 -19.10 34.67 38.93
CA GLY A 181 -19.89 33.80 38.06
C GLY A 181 -19.12 33.03 36.99
N VAL A 182 -17.82 33.31 36.78
CA VAL A 182 -17.01 32.57 35.77
C VAL A 182 -16.19 31.44 36.41
N GLY A 183 -15.83 31.55 37.69
CA GLY A 183 -15.00 30.55 38.40
C GLY A 183 -15.69 29.22 38.73
N GLY A 184 -17.02 29.16 38.69
CA GLY A 184 -17.79 27.94 39.01
C GLY A 184 -18.09 27.04 37.80
N LEU A 185 -18.03 27.56 36.57
CA LEU A 185 -18.42 26.82 35.35
C LEU A 185 -17.22 26.30 34.54
N LEU A 186 -16.01 26.78 34.85
CA LEU A 186 -14.76 26.30 34.27
C LEU A 186 -14.26 24.98 34.88
N PRO A 187 -14.36 24.73 36.20
CA PRO A 187 -13.93 23.46 36.81
C PRO A 187 -14.75 22.27 36.31
N ASP A 188 -16.07 22.44 36.16
CA ASP A 188 -16.96 21.38 35.66
C ASP A 188 -16.67 21.07 34.19
N ARG A 189 -16.40 22.08 33.36
CA ARG A 189 -16.05 21.88 31.94
C ARG A 189 -14.62 21.35 31.74
N LEU A 190 -13.69 21.73 32.61
CA LEU A 190 -12.32 21.17 32.59
C LEU A 190 -12.27 19.76 33.18
N GLY A 191 -13.13 19.44 34.14
CA GLY A 191 -13.37 18.09 34.65
C GLY A 191 -14.04 17.19 33.61
N ASP A 192 -15.00 17.72 32.86
CA ASP A 192 -15.60 17.04 31.70
C ASP A 192 -14.60 16.88 30.54
N LEU A 193 -13.68 17.83 30.32
CA LEU A 193 -12.58 17.68 29.35
C LEU A 193 -11.49 16.71 29.82
N ALA A 194 -11.22 16.62 31.13
CA ALA A 194 -10.31 15.62 31.70
C ALA A 194 -10.93 14.20 31.69
N GLY A 195 -12.27 14.12 31.70
CA GLY A 195 -13.04 12.89 31.49
C GLY A 195 -13.32 12.55 30.01
N ALA A 196 -13.15 13.52 29.10
CA ALA A 196 -13.37 13.34 27.66
C ALA A 196 -12.23 12.51 27.04
N LYS A 197 -12.43 11.20 27.03
CA LYS A 197 -11.71 10.23 26.19
C LYS A 197 -11.89 10.60 24.71
N ALA A 198 -11.03 11.45 24.17
CA ALA A 198 -10.91 11.61 22.72
C ALA A 198 -10.15 10.41 22.15
N SER A 199 -10.87 9.33 21.80
CA SER A 199 -10.29 8.22 21.05
C SER A 199 -10.43 8.48 19.55
N VAL A 200 -9.30 8.70 18.87
CA VAL A 200 -9.25 8.61 17.41
C VAL A 200 -9.04 7.14 17.07
N GLY A 201 -10.14 6.42 16.87
CA GLY A 201 -10.12 5.05 16.40
C GLY A 201 -9.98 4.97 14.87
N PHE A 202 -9.46 3.85 14.37
CA PHE A 202 -9.41 3.57 12.93
C PHE A 202 -10.24 2.32 12.62
N THR A 203 -11.48 2.49 12.19
CA THR A 203 -12.31 1.33 11.84
C THR A 203 -11.92 0.81 10.46
N VAL A 204 -11.48 -0.44 10.40
CA VAL A 204 -11.24 -1.15 9.14
C VAL A 204 -12.59 -1.65 8.62
N GLN A 205 -12.98 -1.23 7.42
CA GLN A 205 -14.20 -1.73 6.80
C GLN A 205 -13.95 -3.15 6.28
N THR A 206 -14.42 -4.17 7.03
CA THR A 206 -14.12 -5.59 6.77
C THR A 206 -14.49 -6.04 5.35
N GLY A 207 -15.69 -5.68 4.86
CA GLY A 207 -16.15 -6.07 3.53
C GLY A 207 -15.25 -5.53 2.39
N PRO A 208 -15.12 -4.20 2.25
CA PRO A 208 -14.21 -3.59 1.28
C PRO A 208 -12.75 -4.04 1.42
N THR A 209 -12.27 -4.26 2.65
CA THR A 209 -10.90 -4.72 2.90
C THR A 209 -10.65 -6.14 2.42
N LEU A 210 -11.62 -7.05 2.61
CA LEU A 210 -11.54 -8.40 2.06
C LEU A 210 -11.62 -8.39 0.53
N ALA A 211 -12.45 -7.52 -0.06
CA ALA A 211 -12.51 -7.35 -1.51
C ALA A 211 -11.19 -6.83 -2.09
N GLY A 212 -10.61 -5.79 -1.48
CA GLY A 212 -9.28 -5.27 -1.84
C GLY A 212 -8.20 -6.34 -1.69
N GLY A 213 -8.17 -7.04 -0.55
CA GLY A 213 -7.26 -8.15 -0.30
C GLY A 213 -7.39 -9.30 -1.31
N ALA A 214 -8.61 -9.60 -1.78
CA ALA A 214 -8.87 -10.64 -2.77
C ALA A 214 -8.31 -10.24 -4.15
N VAL A 215 -8.53 -8.98 -4.55
CA VAL A 215 -7.95 -8.42 -5.78
C VAL A 215 -6.43 -8.39 -5.69
N PHE A 216 -5.88 -7.99 -4.54
CA PHE A 216 -4.45 -7.97 -4.27
C PHE A 216 -3.82 -9.36 -4.41
N VAL A 217 -4.31 -10.37 -3.67
CA VAL A 217 -3.72 -11.71 -3.71
C VAL A 217 -3.86 -12.34 -5.10
N ALA A 218 -5.03 -12.21 -5.74
CA ALA A 218 -5.23 -12.71 -7.10
C ALA A 218 -4.29 -12.04 -8.10
N GLY A 219 -4.18 -10.70 -8.04
CA GLY A 219 -3.29 -9.92 -8.89
C GLY A 219 -1.83 -10.30 -8.71
N VAL A 220 -1.37 -10.44 -7.47
CA VAL A 220 0.01 -10.86 -7.14
C VAL A 220 0.29 -12.27 -7.69
N LEU A 221 -0.61 -13.23 -7.46
CA LEU A 221 -0.40 -14.61 -7.94
C LEU A 221 -0.41 -14.69 -9.47
N VAL A 222 -1.32 -13.99 -10.14
CA VAL A 222 -1.36 -13.91 -11.61
C VAL A 222 -0.08 -13.27 -12.14
N LEU A 223 0.34 -12.14 -11.58
CA LEU A 223 1.56 -11.43 -12.00
C LEU A 223 2.81 -12.30 -11.77
N ALA A 224 2.88 -13.00 -10.63
CA ALA A 224 3.96 -13.93 -10.32
C ALA A 224 4.05 -15.06 -11.34
N LEU A 225 2.91 -15.65 -11.72
CA LEU A 225 2.85 -16.69 -12.75
C LEU A 225 3.29 -16.16 -14.12
N LEU A 226 2.82 -14.99 -14.54
CA LEU A 226 3.18 -14.35 -15.81
C LEU A 226 4.65 -13.93 -15.89
N ALA A 227 5.24 -13.46 -14.78
CA ALA A 227 6.63 -13.05 -14.73
C ALA A 227 7.62 -14.22 -14.57
N SER A 228 7.14 -15.37 -14.05
CA SER A 228 8.00 -16.49 -13.67
C SER A 228 8.54 -17.28 -14.86
N ARG A 229 9.81 -17.68 -14.73
CA ARG A 229 10.52 -18.42 -15.75
C ARG A 229 10.39 -19.93 -15.69
N ARG A 230 10.30 -20.47 -14.47
CA ARG A 230 10.54 -21.88 -14.17
C ARG A 230 9.28 -22.55 -13.62
N THR A 231 8.11 -21.94 -13.78
CA THR A 231 6.85 -22.51 -13.32
C THR A 231 6.35 -23.56 -14.31
N PRO A 232 6.12 -24.82 -13.87
CA PRO A 232 5.40 -25.81 -14.67
C PRO A 232 3.96 -25.33 -14.82
N LEU A 233 3.64 -24.71 -15.95
CA LEU A 233 2.28 -24.26 -16.27
C LEU A 233 1.53 -25.34 -17.07
N PRO A 234 0.19 -25.40 -16.96
CA PRO A 234 -0.63 -26.25 -17.81
C PRO A 234 -0.32 -26.01 -19.29
N ARG A 235 -0.30 -27.09 -20.09
CA ARG A 235 0.05 -27.02 -21.52
C ARG A 235 -0.82 -26.02 -22.31
N ALA A 236 -2.09 -25.85 -21.92
CA ALA A 236 -3.02 -24.90 -22.52
C ALA A 236 -2.55 -23.42 -22.40
N LEU A 237 -1.84 -23.08 -21.32
CA LEU A 237 -1.34 -21.72 -21.06
C LEU A 237 0.09 -21.50 -21.58
N ALA A 238 0.78 -22.57 -21.99
CA ALA A 238 2.15 -22.50 -22.49
C ALA A 238 2.39 -21.57 -23.70
N PRO A 239 1.50 -21.47 -24.72
CA PRO A 239 1.72 -20.55 -25.83
C PRO A 239 1.56 -19.09 -25.39
N LEU A 240 0.50 -18.77 -24.64
CA LEU A 240 0.27 -17.43 -24.09
C LEU A 240 1.43 -16.99 -23.19
N HIS A 241 1.89 -17.88 -22.30
CA HIS A 241 3.02 -17.61 -21.42
C HIS A 241 4.29 -17.33 -22.22
N ARG A 242 4.59 -18.11 -23.27
CA ARG A 242 5.76 -17.88 -24.11
C ARG A 242 5.74 -16.54 -24.86
N LEU A 243 4.55 -15.98 -25.12
CA LEU A 243 4.39 -14.69 -25.78
C LEU A 243 4.52 -13.51 -24.81
N VAL A 244 3.82 -13.57 -23.68
CA VAL A 244 3.63 -12.44 -22.75
C VAL A 244 4.76 -12.33 -21.73
N ARG A 245 5.30 -13.46 -21.27
CA ARG A 245 6.29 -13.52 -20.18
C ARG A 245 7.56 -12.71 -20.39
N PRO A 246 8.23 -12.71 -21.57
CA PRO A 246 9.47 -11.94 -21.72
C PRO A 246 9.26 -10.46 -21.40
N ALA A 247 8.12 -9.91 -21.83
CA ALA A 247 7.72 -8.53 -21.64
C ALA A 247 7.21 -8.25 -20.21
N VAL A 248 6.35 -9.10 -19.64
CA VAL A 248 5.89 -8.91 -18.25
C VAL A 248 7.05 -9.04 -17.27
N SER A 249 7.92 -10.04 -17.45
CA SER A 249 9.08 -10.25 -16.60
C SER A 249 10.11 -9.13 -16.70
N SER A 250 10.25 -8.47 -17.87
CA SER A 250 11.16 -7.33 -18.02
C SER A 250 10.58 -6.09 -17.36
N LEU A 251 9.29 -5.79 -17.59
CA LEU A 251 8.59 -4.67 -16.95
C LEU A 251 8.61 -4.78 -15.42
N VAL A 252 8.25 -5.93 -14.86
CA VAL A 252 8.30 -6.14 -13.40
C VAL A 252 9.70 -5.91 -12.85
N LEU A 253 10.74 -6.48 -13.48
CA LEU A 253 12.12 -6.28 -13.03
C LEU A 253 12.51 -4.80 -13.07
N VAL A 254 12.17 -4.10 -14.15
CA VAL A 254 12.52 -2.70 -14.35
C VAL A 254 11.79 -1.79 -13.36
N LEU A 255 10.51 -2.06 -13.08
CA LEU A 255 9.75 -1.33 -12.04
C LEU A 255 10.33 -1.57 -10.65
N LEU A 256 10.75 -2.80 -10.33
CA LEU A 256 11.42 -3.11 -9.06
C LEU A 256 12.79 -2.43 -8.95
N LEU A 257 13.57 -2.40 -10.04
CA LEU A 257 14.85 -1.69 -10.09
C LEU A 257 14.68 -0.20 -9.89
N ALA A 258 13.62 0.40 -10.45
CA ALA A 258 13.31 1.80 -10.22
C ALA A 258 12.93 2.10 -8.77
N VAL A 259 12.16 1.21 -8.14
CA VAL A 259 11.86 1.33 -6.69
C VAL A 259 13.14 1.25 -5.87
N ALA A 260 14.02 0.29 -6.19
CA ALA A 260 15.32 0.18 -5.54
C ALA A 260 16.19 1.43 -5.73
N ALA A 261 16.20 2.01 -6.94
CA ALA A 261 16.89 3.26 -7.22
C ALA A 261 16.30 4.43 -6.41
N GLY A 262 14.97 4.52 -6.29
CA GLY A 262 14.29 5.51 -5.45
C GLY A 262 14.62 5.35 -3.96
N LEU A 263 14.69 4.12 -3.46
CA LEU A 263 15.12 3.83 -2.08
C LEU A 263 16.59 4.22 -1.85
N VAL A 264 17.49 3.91 -2.80
CA VAL A 264 18.90 4.33 -2.74
C VAL A 264 19.03 5.85 -2.76
N ALA A 265 18.24 6.53 -3.60
CA ALA A 265 18.19 7.99 -3.64
C ALA A 265 17.70 8.58 -2.31
N ALA A 266 16.67 7.99 -1.70
CA ALA A 266 16.17 8.41 -0.39
C ALA A 266 17.18 8.19 0.74
N VAL A 267 17.91 7.07 0.74
CA VAL A 267 19.00 6.83 1.69
C VAL A 267 20.15 7.81 1.46
N SER A 268 20.46 8.12 0.21
CA SER A 268 21.50 9.10 -0.11
C SER A 268 21.12 10.51 0.36
N ALA A 269 19.84 10.88 0.23
CA ALA A 269 19.30 12.14 0.74
C ALA A 269 19.28 12.17 2.28
N SER A 270 18.94 11.05 2.92
CA SER A 270 18.87 10.99 4.39
C SER A 270 20.22 11.17 5.08
N LEU A 271 21.34 10.85 4.41
CA LEU A 271 22.68 11.08 4.93
C LEU A 271 23.07 12.57 4.99
N GLY A 272 22.39 13.43 4.23
CA GLY A 272 22.66 14.87 4.20
C GLY A 272 21.82 15.71 5.17
N ASP A 273 20.75 15.15 5.74
CA ASP A 273 19.72 15.90 6.46
C ASP A 273 19.56 15.49 7.93
N GLY A 274 19.25 16.45 8.81
CA GLY A 274 18.92 16.21 10.22
C GLY A 274 17.63 15.41 10.45
N SER A 275 16.87 15.11 9.39
CA SER A 275 15.62 14.33 9.41
C SER A 275 15.77 12.92 8.83
N ALA A 276 16.98 12.35 8.87
CA ALA A 276 17.31 11.06 8.28
C ALA A 276 16.32 9.93 8.58
N ARG A 277 15.86 9.86 9.84
CA ARG A 277 14.89 8.84 10.29
C ARG A 277 13.54 8.98 9.59
N ARG A 278 13.01 10.20 9.50
CA ARG A 278 11.73 10.48 8.84
C ARG A 278 11.79 10.22 7.34
N ILE A 279 12.90 10.59 6.68
CA ILE A 279 13.12 10.32 5.26
C ILE A 279 13.14 8.80 5.00
N ALA A 280 13.86 8.03 5.84
CA ALA A 280 13.90 6.58 5.72
C ALA A 280 12.52 5.93 5.95
N GLY A 281 11.76 6.40 6.95
CA GLY A 281 10.39 5.92 7.21
C GLY A 281 9.43 6.22 6.07
N ALA A 282 9.44 7.46 5.55
CA ALA A 282 8.65 7.87 4.41
C ALA A 282 9.01 7.08 3.14
N ALA A 283 10.30 6.88 2.88
CA ALA A 283 10.77 6.09 1.73
C ALA A 283 10.36 4.63 1.83
N LEU A 284 10.45 4.03 3.03
CA LEU A 284 10.09 2.63 3.24
C LEU A 284 8.60 2.38 2.95
N LEU A 285 7.72 3.32 3.30
CA LEU A 285 6.28 3.20 3.07
C LEU A 285 5.84 3.67 1.68
N GLY A 286 6.46 4.74 1.16
CA GLY A 286 5.96 5.51 0.03
C GLY A 286 6.88 5.58 -1.19
N ALA A 287 8.10 5.03 -1.16
CA ALA A 287 8.98 5.05 -2.34
C ALA A 287 8.34 4.42 -3.58
N PRO A 288 7.60 3.28 -3.48
CA PRO A 288 6.90 2.76 -4.66
C PRO A 288 5.84 3.72 -5.19
N ASN A 289 5.13 4.46 -4.31
CA ASN A 289 4.17 5.47 -4.73
C ASN A 289 4.84 6.56 -5.58
N GLY A 290 5.91 7.17 -5.05
CA GLY A 290 6.61 8.25 -5.73
C GLY A 290 7.27 7.79 -7.04
N VAL A 291 7.95 6.63 -7.01
CA VAL A 291 8.65 6.10 -8.20
C VAL A 291 7.67 5.74 -9.30
N TRP A 292 6.56 5.06 -8.98
CA TRP A 292 5.61 4.62 -9.98
C TRP A 292 4.74 5.75 -10.54
N LEU A 293 4.43 6.78 -9.75
CA LEU A 293 3.86 8.04 -10.25
C LEU A 293 4.85 8.80 -11.15
N GLY A 294 6.13 8.75 -10.82
CA GLY A 294 7.17 9.39 -11.61
C GLY A 294 7.33 8.82 -13.03
N VAL A 295 6.92 7.57 -13.27
CA VAL A 295 7.01 6.94 -14.61
C VAL A 295 6.12 7.63 -15.66
N PRO A 296 4.79 7.72 -15.50
CA PRO A 296 3.94 8.40 -16.48
C PRO A 296 4.30 9.89 -16.60
N VAL A 297 4.62 10.56 -15.48
CA VAL A 297 5.05 11.97 -15.50
C VAL A 297 6.34 12.13 -16.31
N GLY A 298 7.34 11.27 -16.12
CA GLY A 298 8.58 11.27 -16.90
C GLY A 298 8.37 10.94 -18.39
N LEU A 299 7.30 10.24 -18.73
CA LEU A 299 6.84 10.02 -20.11
C LEU A 299 6.00 11.19 -20.66
N PHE A 300 5.99 12.33 -19.96
CA PHE A 300 5.23 13.53 -20.29
C PHE A 300 3.71 13.32 -20.32
N VAL A 301 3.20 12.31 -19.59
CA VAL A 301 1.75 12.18 -19.36
C VAL A 301 1.37 13.19 -18.26
N PRO A 302 0.51 14.19 -18.57
CA PRO A 302 0.07 15.15 -17.57
C PRO A 302 -0.75 14.44 -16.48
N TRP A 303 -0.65 14.96 -15.26
CA TRP A 303 -1.40 14.43 -14.12
C TRP A 303 -2.29 15.52 -13.52
N ASP A 304 -3.58 15.25 -13.39
CA ASP A 304 -4.52 16.16 -12.78
C ASP A 304 -4.59 15.88 -11.28
N GLY A 305 -4.15 16.85 -10.49
CA GLY A 305 -4.14 16.77 -9.03
C GLY A 305 -5.10 17.77 -8.44
N THR A 306 -6.21 17.32 -7.87
CA THR A 306 -7.11 18.18 -7.11
C THR A 306 -6.79 18.07 -5.62
N ALA A 307 -6.34 19.16 -5.02
CA ALA A 307 -6.25 19.28 -3.57
C ALA A 307 -7.40 20.16 -3.09
N THR A 308 -8.46 19.55 -2.54
CA THR A 308 -9.61 20.28 -2.00
C THR A 308 -9.54 20.34 -0.47
N GLY A 309 -9.89 21.50 0.11
CA GLY A 309 -10.05 21.70 1.56
C GLY A 309 -8.88 22.37 2.31
N GLU A 310 -9.01 22.50 3.63
CA GLU A 310 -8.05 23.14 4.56
C GLU A 310 -6.65 22.47 4.56
N LEU A 311 -6.55 21.21 4.13
CA LEU A 311 -5.27 20.50 3.95
C LEU A 311 -4.35 21.16 2.91
N ALA A 312 -4.89 21.91 1.95
CA ALA A 312 -4.09 22.71 1.02
C ALA A 312 -3.27 23.81 1.71
N ARG A 313 -3.67 24.23 2.92
CA ARG A 313 -2.97 25.23 3.76
C ARG A 313 -1.92 24.63 4.69
N LEU A 314 -1.85 23.30 4.77
CA LEU A 314 -0.88 22.55 5.58
C LEU A 314 0.18 21.86 4.73
N LEU A 315 0.15 22.06 3.40
CA LEU A 315 1.14 21.51 2.50
C LEU A 315 2.46 22.28 2.63
N PRO A 316 3.61 21.59 2.79
CA PRO A 316 4.91 22.25 2.81
C PRO A 316 5.16 23.04 1.51
N ASP A 317 5.77 24.22 1.63
CA ASP A 317 6.33 24.90 0.46
C ASP A 317 7.28 23.96 -0.28
N PRO A 318 7.16 23.77 -1.61
CA PRO A 318 6.44 24.61 -2.58
C PRO A 318 5.07 24.06 -3.07
N LEU A 319 4.53 22.99 -2.47
CA LEU A 319 3.25 22.41 -2.92
C LEU A 319 2.08 23.38 -2.72
N GLU A 320 2.13 24.20 -1.67
CA GLU A 320 1.14 25.24 -1.38
C GLU A 320 1.06 26.27 -2.53
N GLN A 321 2.20 26.65 -3.13
CA GLN A 321 2.23 27.56 -4.29
C GLN A 321 1.70 26.93 -5.57
N LEU A 322 1.99 25.65 -5.83
CA LEU A 322 1.48 24.95 -7.01
C LEU A 322 -0.04 24.77 -6.97
N LEU A 323 -0.60 24.49 -5.79
CA LEU A 323 -2.02 24.18 -5.63
C LEU A 323 -2.87 25.44 -5.34
N ARG A 324 -2.32 26.50 -4.75
CA ARG A 324 -3.03 27.79 -4.60
C ARG A 324 -3.18 28.56 -5.91
N MET A 325 -2.24 28.42 -6.86
CA MET A 325 -2.29 29.21 -8.10
C MET A 325 -3.22 28.64 -9.16
N SER A 326 -3.60 27.35 -9.12
CA SER A 326 -4.33 26.73 -10.24
C SER A 326 -5.04 25.43 -9.83
N GLY A 327 -6.23 25.52 -9.23
CA GLY A 327 -7.01 24.35 -8.78
C GLY A 327 -7.50 23.39 -9.87
N ASP A 328 -7.16 23.60 -11.14
CA ASP A 328 -7.71 22.90 -12.30
C ASP A 328 -6.71 22.66 -13.45
N GLU A 329 -5.40 22.90 -13.24
CA GLU A 329 -4.43 22.88 -14.33
C GLU A 329 -3.42 21.73 -14.18
N PRO A 330 -3.19 20.92 -15.24
CA PRO A 330 -2.42 19.68 -15.16
C PRO A 330 -0.99 19.89 -14.65
N VAL A 331 -0.56 19.00 -13.75
CA VAL A 331 0.83 18.91 -13.30
C VAL A 331 1.67 18.30 -14.42
N THR A 332 2.51 19.13 -15.03
CA THR A 332 3.45 18.74 -16.09
C THR A 332 4.90 18.75 -15.59
N VAL A 333 5.79 18.02 -16.29
CA VAL A 333 7.23 17.99 -15.98
C VAL A 333 7.83 19.40 -15.95
N GLY A 334 7.43 20.27 -16.88
CA GLY A 334 7.92 21.64 -16.95
C GLY A 334 7.57 22.47 -15.71
N ARG A 335 6.37 22.27 -15.16
CA ARG A 335 5.93 22.96 -13.92
C ARG A 335 6.64 22.44 -12.69
N LEU A 336 6.84 21.13 -12.58
CA LEU A 336 7.64 20.55 -11.51
C LEU A 336 9.11 20.97 -11.59
N ALA A 337 9.65 21.07 -12.82
CA ALA A 337 11.02 21.52 -13.05
C ALA A 337 11.23 23.01 -12.77
N ALA A 338 10.17 23.83 -12.82
CA ALA A 338 10.22 25.23 -12.40
C ALA A 338 10.41 25.37 -10.88
N LEU A 339 9.99 24.37 -10.10
CA LEU A 339 10.22 24.31 -8.65
C LEU A 339 11.58 23.69 -8.31
N ASP A 340 11.91 22.57 -8.93
CA ASP A 340 13.19 21.89 -8.77
C ASP A 340 13.71 21.39 -10.11
N GLY A 341 14.80 22.01 -10.59
CA GLY A 341 15.44 21.65 -11.85
C GLY A 341 15.88 20.19 -11.94
N ARG A 342 16.06 19.49 -10.81
CA ARG A 342 16.37 18.05 -10.77
C ARG A 342 15.28 17.19 -11.40
N VAL A 343 14.04 17.68 -11.49
CA VAL A 343 12.92 16.96 -12.10
C VAL A 343 13.16 16.69 -13.59
N TRP A 344 14.04 17.44 -14.27
CA TRP A 344 14.48 17.11 -15.64
C TRP A 344 15.22 15.77 -15.75
N LEU A 345 15.70 15.20 -14.64
CA LEU A 345 16.24 13.84 -14.61
C LEU A 345 15.13 12.78 -14.76
N LEU A 346 13.87 13.12 -14.50
CA LEU A 346 12.76 12.18 -14.55
C LEU A 346 12.46 11.68 -15.98
N PRO A 347 12.39 12.53 -17.02
CA PRO A 347 12.33 12.06 -18.41
C PRO A 347 13.52 11.19 -18.82
N VAL A 348 14.73 11.53 -18.36
CA VAL A 348 15.94 10.74 -18.65
C VAL A 348 15.83 9.37 -17.99
N ALA A 349 15.41 9.30 -16.73
CA ALA A 349 15.18 8.06 -16.01
C ALA A 349 14.09 7.20 -16.68
N ALA A 350 12.98 7.80 -17.12
CA ALA A 350 11.91 7.12 -17.85
C ALA A 350 12.40 6.56 -19.19
N ALA A 351 13.21 7.31 -19.94
CA ALA A 351 13.82 6.85 -21.18
C ALA A 351 14.77 5.67 -20.95
N LEU A 352 15.65 5.75 -19.96
CA LEU A 352 16.56 4.65 -19.57
C LEU A 352 15.78 3.42 -19.09
N MET A 353 14.70 3.62 -18.34
CA MET A 353 13.79 2.57 -17.89
C MET A 353 13.17 1.83 -19.09
N MET A 354 12.61 2.57 -20.06
CA MET A 354 12.02 1.99 -21.27
C MET A 354 13.06 1.27 -22.13
N LEU A 355 14.26 1.83 -22.27
CA LEU A 355 15.37 1.21 -22.97
C LEU A 355 15.77 -0.11 -22.30
N CYS A 356 15.96 -0.12 -20.97
CA CYS A 356 16.25 -1.33 -20.19
C CYS A 356 15.16 -2.39 -20.37
N ALA A 357 13.88 -2.00 -20.32
CA ALA A 357 12.76 -2.91 -20.55
C ALA A 357 12.80 -3.52 -21.96
N GLY A 358 13.08 -2.72 -22.99
CA GLY A 358 13.26 -3.16 -24.37
C GLY A 358 14.40 -4.16 -24.52
N VAL A 359 15.59 -3.82 -24.01
CA VAL A 359 16.79 -4.68 -24.06
C VAL A 359 16.56 -6.00 -23.34
N LEU A 360 16.00 -5.97 -22.13
CA LEU A 360 15.68 -7.19 -21.39
C LEU A 360 14.65 -8.05 -22.12
N THR A 361 13.65 -7.44 -22.75
CA THR A 361 12.64 -8.17 -23.55
C THR A 361 13.29 -8.84 -24.76
N ALA A 362 14.20 -8.14 -25.43
CA ALA A 362 14.96 -8.67 -26.57
C ALA A 362 15.86 -9.85 -26.17
N VAL A 363 16.65 -9.71 -25.10
CA VAL A 363 17.53 -10.79 -24.58
C VAL A 363 16.73 -12.03 -24.13
N ARG A 364 15.49 -11.84 -23.72
CA ARG A 364 14.60 -12.91 -23.23
C ARG A 364 13.76 -13.57 -24.34
N THR A 365 13.75 -13.00 -25.54
CA THR A 365 12.94 -13.47 -26.67
C THR A 365 13.81 -14.24 -27.67
N PRO A 366 13.48 -15.50 -28.00
CA PRO A 366 14.24 -16.27 -28.99
C PRO A 366 14.22 -15.60 -30.37
N ARG A 367 15.40 -15.45 -31.00
CA ARG A 367 15.53 -14.97 -32.38
C ARG A 367 15.10 -16.07 -33.35
N ARG A 368 13.95 -15.93 -34.01
CA ARG A 368 13.42 -16.90 -34.99
C ARG A 368 13.89 -16.63 -36.43
N GLY A 369 15.19 -16.39 -36.63
CA GLY A 369 15.73 -16.11 -37.97
C GLY A 369 15.23 -14.80 -38.63
N HIS A 370 14.60 -13.91 -37.87
CA HIS A 370 14.16 -12.60 -38.38
C HIS A 370 15.36 -11.65 -38.47
N GLY A 371 15.38 -10.78 -39.48
CA GLY A 371 16.33 -9.67 -39.55
C GLY A 371 16.26 -8.78 -38.30
N ALA A 372 17.37 -8.09 -37.98
CA ALA A 372 17.48 -7.24 -36.80
C ALA A 372 16.31 -6.23 -36.61
N PRO A 373 15.86 -5.48 -37.63
CA PRO A 373 14.76 -4.52 -37.46
C PRO A 373 13.41 -5.20 -37.21
N ALA A 374 13.12 -6.30 -37.92
CA ALA A 374 11.88 -7.06 -37.73
C ALA A 374 11.80 -7.68 -36.33
N PHE A 375 12.93 -8.18 -35.81
CA PHE A 375 13.00 -8.68 -34.44
C PHE A 375 12.78 -7.57 -33.40
N ALA A 376 13.37 -6.39 -33.60
CA ALA A 376 13.19 -5.25 -32.71
C ALA A 376 11.73 -4.78 -32.70
N GLY A 377 11.10 -4.64 -33.87
CA GLY A 377 9.69 -4.27 -33.99
C GLY A 377 8.75 -5.26 -33.28
N HIS A 378 9.03 -6.56 -33.41
CA HIS A 378 8.25 -7.59 -32.71
C HIS A 378 8.42 -7.55 -31.18
N CYS A 379 9.63 -7.27 -30.70
CA CYS A 379 9.87 -7.08 -29.26
C CYS A 379 9.17 -5.82 -28.75
N ALA A 380 9.19 -4.72 -29.53
CA ALA A 380 8.51 -3.47 -29.19
C ALA A 380 7.00 -3.66 -29.09
N LEU A 381 6.37 -4.32 -30.07
CA LEU A 381 4.93 -4.62 -30.05
C LEU A 381 4.53 -5.47 -28.83
N ARG A 382 5.34 -6.49 -28.51
CA ARG A 382 5.10 -7.36 -27.35
C ARG A 382 5.31 -6.67 -26.01
N LEU A 383 6.19 -5.68 -25.95
CA LEU A 383 6.39 -4.86 -24.76
C LEU A 383 5.30 -3.79 -24.62
N GLY A 384 4.86 -3.22 -25.74
CA GLY A 384 3.87 -2.16 -25.79
C GLY A 384 2.53 -2.55 -25.16
N VAL A 385 2.02 -3.76 -25.42
CA VAL A 385 0.75 -4.24 -24.84
C VAL A 385 0.78 -4.28 -23.30
N PRO A 386 1.71 -4.99 -22.63
CA PRO A 386 1.77 -4.97 -21.18
C PRO A 386 2.21 -3.62 -20.61
N ALA A 387 2.98 -2.79 -21.33
CA ALA A 387 3.27 -1.43 -20.89
C ALA A 387 2.01 -0.53 -20.90
N ALA A 388 1.17 -0.64 -21.93
CA ALA A 388 -0.10 0.07 -22.04
C ALA A 388 -1.11 -0.34 -20.95
N LEU A 389 -1.03 -1.58 -20.44
CA LEU A 389 -1.81 -2.02 -19.28
C LEU A 389 -1.15 -1.63 -17.95
N ALA A 390 0.18 -1.63 -17.89
CA ALA A 390 0.92 -1.30 -16.67
C ALA A 390 0.77 0.17 -16.29
N LEU A 391 0.86 1.11 -17.24
CA LEU A 391 0.76 2.55 -16.95
C LEU A 391 -0.55 2.95 -16.24
N PRO A 392 -1.76 2.61 -16.74
CA PRO A 392 -3.00 2.94 -16.03
C PRO A 392 -3.15 2.15 -14.73
N LEU A 393 -2.58 0.94 -14.64
CA LEU A 393 -2.55 0.17 -13.40
C LEU A 393 -1.69 0.86 -12.34
N LEU A 394 -0.51 1.37 -12.71
CA LEU A 394 0.36 2.12 -11.80
C LEU A 394 -0.39 3.33 -11.28
N VAL A 395 -1.00 4.12 -12.17
CA VAL A 395 -1.81 5.30 -11.78
C VAL A 395 -2.90 4.91 -10.77
N ARG A 396 -3.67 3.85 -11.04
CA ARG A 396 -4.71 3.36 -10.11
C ARG A 396 -4.16 2.86 -8.77
N LEU A 397 -3.00 2.21 -8.78
CA LEU A 397 -2.37 1.73 -7.54
C LEU A 397 -1.82 2.89 -6.70
N THR A 398 -1.39 3.95 -7.37
CA THR A 398 -0.85 5.15 -6.73
C THR A 398 -1.91 6.21 -6.48
N ASP A 399 -3.17 5.95 -6.79
CA ASP A 399 -4.24 6.96 -6.78
C ASP A 399 -4.34 7.60 -5.39
N LEU A 400 -3.85 8.82 -5.29
CA LEU A 400 -3.85 9.64 -4.10
C LEU A 400 -5.19 10.38 -4.08
N SER A 401 -6.25 9.71 -3.66
CA SER A 401 -7.49 10.42 -3.37
C SER A 401 -7.33 11.12 -2.01
N ALA A 402 -6.94 12.40 -2.03
CA ALA A 402 -7.01 13.29 -0.88
C ALA A 402 -8.40 13.94 -0.84
N GLY A 403 -9.43 13.13 -0.56
CA GLY A 403 -10.79 13.63 -0.40
C GLY A 403 -11.01 14.14 1.01
N ALA A 404 -10.82 15.44 1.23
CA ALA A 404 -11.31 16.12 2.43
C ALA A 404 -12.60 16.87 2.09
N SER A 405 -13.69 16.13 1.85
CA SER A 405 -15.01 16.76 1.82
C SER A 405 -15.44 17.06 3.25
N LEU A 406 -15.06 18.23 3.74
CA LEU A 406 -15.72 18.88 4.88
C LEU A 406 -17.16 19.16 4.45
N SER A 407 -18.05 18.19 4.69
CA SER A 407 -19.50 18.38 4.61
C SER A 407 -19.92 19.20 5.83
N VAL A 408 -19.61 20.50 5.79
CA VAL A 408 -20.21 21.48 6.69
C VAL A 408 -21.51 21.87 6.03
N LEU A 409 -22.62 21.31 6.54
CA LEU A 409 -24.00 21.35 6.03
C LEU A 409 -24.34 20.12 5.18
N GLY A 410 -24.97 19.14 5.82
CA GLY A 410 -25.53 17.95 5.18
C GLY A 410 -26.58 18.27 4.11
N LEU A 411 -26.10 18.57 2.91
CA LEU A 411 -26.86 18.63 1.68
C LEU A 411 -26.06 17.92 0.59
N ASP A 412 -26.49 16.71 0.27
CA ASP A 412 -26.30 16.15 -1.07
C ASP A 412 -26.92 17.15 -2.06
N ALA A 413 -26.09 17.78 -2.88
CA ALA A 413 -26.56 18.46 -4.08
C ALA A 413 -26.03 17.68 -5.29
N PHE A 414 -26.74 16.62 -5.64
CA PHE A 414 -26.87 16.25 -7.04
C PHE A 414 -27.47 17.44 -7.79
N GLY A 415 -26.83 17.85 -8.88
CA GLY A 415 -27.42 18.82 -9.80
C GLY A 415 -26.48 19.18 -10.95
N ALA A 416 -26.68 18.50 -12.08
CA ALA A 416 -26.37 18.87 -13.48
C ALA A 416 -25.03 19.52 -13.81
#